data_AF-K1ZQG0-F1
#
_entry.id   AF-K1ZQG0-F1
#
_cell.length_a   1.000
_cell.length_b   1.000
_cell.length_c   1.000
_cell.angle_alpha   90.00
_cell.angle_beta   90.00
_cell.angle_gamma   90.00
#
_symmetry.space_group_name_H-M   'P 1'
#
loop_
_entity.id
_entity.type
_entity.pdbx_description
1 polymer ?
#
loop_
_entity_poly.entity_id
_entity_poly.type
_entity_poly.pdbx_seq_one_letter_code
_entity_poly.pdbx_strand_id
1 'polypeptide(L)' 'MFDLPALVDEFLEYLEIERNLSPLTIRDYRHYLENFVTWSSSHSPISKPQDLT' A
#
# COMPACT_ATOMS: atom_id res chain seq x y z
N MET A 1 -8.91 -8.33 -11.19
CA MET A 1 -9.56 -7.22 -10.47
C MET A 1 -8.47 -6.58 -9.63
N PHE A 2 -8.21 -5.29 -9.79
CA PHE A 2 -7.15 -4.62 -9.04
C PHE A 2 -7.65 -4.43 -7.60
N ASP A 3 -6.98 -5.06 -6.63
CA ASP A 3 -7.31 -4.95 -5.22
C ASP A 3 -6.18 -4.16 -4.54
N LEU A 4 -6.48 -2.93 -4.14
CA LEU A 4 -5.49 -2.00 -3.60
C LEU A 4 -4.84 -2.51 -2.30
N PRO A 5 -5.59 -3.09 -1.33
CA PRO A 5 -5.00 -3.83 -0.21
C PRO A 5 -3.99 -4.90 -0.63
N ALA A 6 -4.32 -5.73 -1.62
CA ALA A 6 -3.42 -6.79 -2.07
C ALA A 6 -2.12 -6.22 -2.68
N LEU A 7 -2.20 -5.12 -3.42
CA LEU A 7 -1.03 -4.41 -3.94
C LEU A 7 -0.14 -3.82 -2.85
N VAL A 8 -0.74 -3.35 -1.74
CA VAL A 8 0.01 -2.88 -0.57
C VAL A 8 0.79 -4.05 0.05
N ASP A 9 0.18 -5.21 0.21
CA ASP A 9 0.86 -6.38 0.76
C ASP A 9 2.00 -6.87 -0.15
N GLU A 10 1.78 -6.97 -1.47
CA GLU A 10 2.86 -7.31 -2.43
C GLU A 10 4.02 -6.31 -2.38
N PHE A 11 3.71 -5.01 -2.28
CA PHE A 11 4.73 -3.97 -2.16
C PHE A 11 5.54 -4.09 -0.86
N LEU A 12 4.88 -4.34 0.27
CA LEU A 12 5.55 -4.51 1.56
C LEU A 12 6.40 -5.79 1.61
N GLU A 13 5.94 -6.89 1.00
CA GLU A 13 6.71 -8.13 0.88
C GLU A 13 7.99 -7.90 0.05
N TYR A 14 7.89 -7.19 -1.08
CA TYR A 14 9.07 -6.79 -1.87
C TYR A 14 10.05 -5.95 -1.04
N LEU A 15 9.55 -5.01 -0.23
CA LEU A 15 10.40 -4.20 0.63
C LEU A 15 11.08 -5.03 1.74
N GLU A 16 10.40 -6.03 2.28
CA GLU A 16 10.93 -6.90 3.32
C GLU A 16 11.99 -7.87 2.76
N ILE A 17 11.67 -8.56 1.67
CA ILE A 17 12.52 -9.63 1.11
C ILE A 17 13.63 -9.06 0.21
N GLU A 18 13.26 -8.26 -0.79
CA GLU A 18 14.23 -7.81 -1.80
C GLU A 18 15.02 -6.58 -1.36
N ARG A 19 14.40 -5.69 -0.58
CA ARG A 19 15.06 -4.47 -0.10
C ARG A 19 15.63 -4.60 1.31
N ASN A 20 15.36 -5.72 2.00
CA ASN A 20 15.84 -6.02 3.35
C ASN A 20 15.58 -4.86 4.32
N LEU A 21 14.41 -4.22 4.18
CA LEU A 21 14.02 -3.15 5.09
C LEU A 21 13.69 -3.72 6.46
N SER A 22 13.97 -2.93 7.51
CA SER A 22 13.71 -3.38 8.87
C SER A 22 12.22 -3.64 9.11
N PRO A 23 11.85 -4.59 10.00
CA PRO A 23 10.46 -4.81 10.37
C PRO A 23 9.76 -3.56 10.89
N LEU A 24 10.52 -2.67 11.54
CA LEU A 24 10.03 -1.38 12.02
C LEU A 24 9.62 -0.47 10.85
N THR A 25 10.44 -0.39 9.80
CA THR A 25 10.15 0.36 8.57
C THR A 25 8.92 -0.19 7.86
N ILE A 26 8.82 -1.53 7.75
CA ILE A 26 7.67 -2.19 7.13
C ILE A 26 6.38 -1.90 7.91
N ARG A 27 6.43 -1.96 9.24
CA ARG A 27 5.29 -1.62 10.11
C ARG A 27 4.83 -0.18 9.91
N ASP A 28 5.76 0.76 9.87
CA ASP A 28 5.43 2.18 9.70
C ASP A 28 4.83 2.42 8.29
N TYR A 29 5.38 1.79 7.26
CA TYR A 29 4.84 1.88 5.89
C TYR A 29 3.44 1.27 5.80
N ARG A 30 3.23 0.10 6.39
CA ARG A 30 1.91 -0.55 6.48
C ARG A 30 0.88 0.40 7.07
N HIS A 31 1.20 1.04 8.21
CA HIS A 31 0.29 1.98 8.86
C HIS A 31 -0.15 3.13 7.94
N TYR A 32 0.79 3.76 7.23
CA TYR A 32 0.44 4.87 6.33
C TYR A 32 -0.30 4.40 5.07
N LEU A 33 0.04 3.24 4.53
CA LEU A 33 -0.62 2.68 3.35
C LEU A 33 -2.04 2.20 3.67
N GLU A 34 -2.29 1.63 4.84
CA GLU A 34 -3.64 1.26 5.31
C GLU A 34 -4.54 2.49 5.47
N ASN A 35 -3.99 3.59 6.00
CA ASN A 35 -4.71 4.87 6.07
C ASN A 35 -5.06 5.39 4.66
N PHE A 36 -4.14 5.26 3.70
CA PHE A 36 -4.39 5.62 2.31
C PHE A 36 -5.47 4.75 1.66
N VAL A 37 -5.43 3.43 1.84
CA VAL A 37 -6.46 2.49 1.36
C VAL A 37 -7.83 2.85 1.93
N THR A 38 -7.89 3.10 3.24
CA THR A 38 -9.12 3.50 3.94
C THR A 38 -9.66 4.83 3.41
N TRP A 39 -8.78 5.81 3.21
CA TRP A 39 -9.13 7.11 2.65
C TRP A 39 -9.67 6.98 1.21
N SER A 40 -8.99 6.21 0.36
CA SER A 40 -9.39 6.00 -1.04
C SER A 40 -10.76 5.33 -1.12
N SER A 41 -11.03 4.33 -0.26
CA SER A 41 -12.33 3.65 -0.19
C SER A 41 -13.48 4.60 0.17
N SER A 42 -13.19 5.71 0.86
CA SER A 42 -14.20 6.66 1.34
C SER A 42 -14.38 7.89 0.44
N HIS A 43 -13.36 8.33 -0.30
CA HIS A 43 -13.37 9.60 -1.04
C HIS A 43 -13.35 9.43 -2.57
N SER A 44 -12.67 8.42 -3.08
CA SER A 44 -12.63 8.10 -4.50
C SER A 44 -11.96 6.73 -4.69
N PRO A 45 -12.66 5.69 -5.17
CA PRO A 45 -12.07 4.38 -5.34
C PRO A 45 -10.98 4.41 -6.42
N ILE A 46 -9.73 4.50 -5.98
CA ILE A 46 -8.54 4.46 -6.84
C ILE A 46 -8.42 3.04 -7.38
N SER A 47 -8.64 2.91 -8.69
CA SER A 47 -8.52 1.63 -9.39
C SER A 47 -7.31 1.61 -10.32
N LYS A 48 -6.75 2.78 -10.64
CA LYS A 48 -5.60 2.94 -11.54
C LYS A 48 -4.64 4.00 -11.01
N PRO A 49 -3.33 3.91 -11.33
CA PRO A 49 -2.36 4.96 -10.97
C PRO A 49 -2.72 6.35 -11.49
N GLN A 50 -3.46 6.41 -12.60
CA GLN A 50 -3.93 7.65 -13.22
C GLN A 50 -4.90 8.42 -12.32
N ASP A 51 -5.58 7.77 -11.38
CA ASP A 51 -6.54 8.40 -10.48
C ASP A 51 -5.86 9.27 -9.39
N LEU A 52 -4.53 9.22 -9.29
CA LEU A 52 -3.71 9.99 -8.35
C LEU A 52 -3.16 11.31 -8.93
N THR A 53 -3.40 11.60 -10.22
CA THR A 53 -2.81 12.72 -10.98
C THR A 53 -3.88 13.67 -11.48
#